data_AF-A0A7D5NBW7-F1
#
_entry.id   AF-A0A7D5NBW7-F1
#
_cell.length_a   1.000
_cell.length_b   1.000
_cell.length_c   1.000
_cell.angle_alpha   90.00
_cell.angle_beta   90.00
_cell.angle_gamma   90.00
#
_symmetry.space_group_name_H-M   'P 1'
#
loop_
_entity.id
_entity.type
_entity.pdbx_description
1 polymer ?
#
loop_
_entity_poly.entity_id
_entity_poly.type
_entity_poly.pdbx_seq_one_letter_code
_entity_poly.pdbx_strand_id
1 'polypeptide(L)'
;MHSATDADNADALRKAAHGMKSSSANDGAERLAALCKVLQMLGCSGTLEGARSLLQSADQELLRVLQALMDEHATTSRSFRTDLSG
;
A
#
# COMPACT_ATOMS: atom_id res chain seq x y z
N MET A 1 6.97 -5.54 -5.52
CA MET A 1 6.44 -6.88 -5.15
C MET A 1 6.14 -7.74 -6.37
N HIS A 2 5.51 -7.19 -7.42
CA HIS A 2 5.19 -7.92 -8.65
C HIS A 2 6.40 -8.64 -9.24
N SER A 3 7.54 -7.95 -9.38
CA SER A 3 8.78 -8.56 -9.86
C SER A 3 9.29 -9.71 -8.98
N ALA A 4 9.03 -9.68 -7.67
CA ALA A 4 9.39 -10.78 -6.78
C ALA A 4 8.47 -11.99 -6.97
N THR A 5 7.17 -11.76 -7.16
CA THR A 5 6.23 -12.85 -7.49
C THR A 5 6.47 -13.43 -8.89
N ASP A 6 6.83 -12.61 -9.87
CA ASP A 6 7.09 -13.06 -11.24
C ASP A 6 8.42 -13.85 -11.33
N ALA A 7 9.38 -13.53 -10.47
CA ALA A 7 10.64 -14.25 -10.34
C ALA A 7 10.59 -15.45 -9.37
N ASP A 8 9.39 -15.82 -8.89
CA ASP A 8 9.16 -16.90 -7.91
C ASP A 8 10.05 -16.77 -6.64
N ASN A 9 10.28 -15.52 -6.21
CA ASN A 9 11.21 -15.20 -5.13
C ASN A 9 10.47 -14.79 -3.85
N ALA A 10 10.13 -15.80 -3.03
CA ALA A 10 9.41 -15.63 -1.77
C ALA A 10 10.14 -14.71 -0.75
N ASP A 11 11.46 -14.78 -0.67
CA ASP A 11 12.23 -13.91 0.23
C ASP A 11 12.22 -12.45 -0.21
N ALA A 12 12.33 -12.21 -1.52
CA ALA A 12 12.19 -10.86 -2.07
C ALA A 12 10.77 -10.31 -1.86
N LEU A 13 9.72 -11.14 -1.99
CA LEU A 13 8.35 -10.73 -1.68
C LEU A 13 8.24 -10.34 -0.20
N ARG A 14 8.74 -11.18 0.71
CA ARG A 14 8.72 -10.95 2.16
C ARG A 14 9.36 -9.61 2.54
N LYS A 15 10.54 -9.30 1.98
CA LYS A 15 11.28 -8.06 2.25
C LYS A 15 10.53 -6.84 1.72
N ALA A 16 10.04 -6.89 0.48
CA ALA A 16 9.26 -5.82 -0.10
C ALA A 16 7.96 -5.57 0.70
N ALA A 17 7.29 -6.65 1.12
CA ALA A 17 6.09 -6.61 1.96
C ALA A 17 6.34 -6.05 3.35
N HIS A 18 7.49 -6.33 3.94
CA HIS A 18 7.86 -5.73 5.21
C HIS A 18 7.94 -4.21 5.12
N GLY A 19 8.67 -3.69 4.12
CA GLY A 19 8.86 -2.26 3.92
C GLY A 19 7.54 -1.54 3.64
N MET A 20 6.76 -2.05 2.68
CA MET A 20 5.45 -1.47 2.35
C MET A 20 4.47 -1.52 3.52
N LYS A 21 4.47 -2.59 4.34
CA LYS A 21 3.63 -2.68 5.54
C LYS A 21 3.94 -1.54 6.52
N SER A 22 5.22 -1.33 6.82
CA SER A 22 5.64 -0.29 7.76
C SER A 22 5.31 1.11 7.25
N SER A 23 5.56 1.39 5.96
CA SER A 23 5.16 2.67 5.34
C SER A 23 3.66 2.88 5.42
N SER A 24 2.87 1.91 4.97
CA SER A 24 1.40 2.01 4.96
C SER A 24 0.83 2.22 6.36
N ALA A 25 1.40 1.57 7.38
CA ALA A 25 0.98 1.75 8.76
C ALA A 25 1.33 3.15 9.30
N ASN A 26 2.50 3.68 8.93
CA ASN A 26 2.89 5.06 9.27
C ASN A 26 1.94 6.08 8.65
N ASP A 27 1.52 5.84 7.41
CA ASP A 27 0.66 6.74 6.65
C ASP A 27 -0.85 6.54 6.97
N GLY A 28 -1.18 5.70 7.96
CA GLY A 28 -2.56 5.43 8.37
C GLY A 28 -3.36 4.56 7.38
N ALA A 29 -2.73 4.01 6.34
CA ALA A 29 -3.33 3.13 5.34
C ALA A 29 -3.49 1.69 5.89
N GLU A 30 -4.33 1.52 6.91
CA GLU A 30 -4.48 0.27 7.67
C GLU A 30 -4.82 -0.94 6.80
N ARG A 31 -5.74 -0.79 5.83
CA ARG A 31 -6.15 -1.89 4.94
C ARG A 31 -5.01 -2.31 4.01
N LEU A 32 -4.22 -1.35 3.51
CA LEU A 32 -3.03 -1.64 2.71
C LEU A 32 -1.94 -2.32 3.56
N ALA A 33 -1.73 -1.85 4.79
CA ALA A 33 -0.81 -2.47 5.73
C ALA A 33 -1.20 -3.94 6.05
N ALA A 34 -2.50 -4.22 6.21
CA ALA A 34 -3.00 -5.56 6.43
C ALA A 34 -2.73 -6.48 5.23
N LEU A 35 -2.99 -6.03 4.00
CA LEU A 35 -2.68 -6.80 2.78
C LEU A 35 -1.17 -7.07 2.64
N CYS A 36 -0.33 -6.07 2.92
CA CYS A 36 1.12 -6.22 2.95
C CYS A 36 1.56 -7.23 4.02
N LYS A 37 0.89 -7.28 5.17
CA LYS A 37 1.16 -8.29 6.20
C LYS A 37 0.86 -9.70 5.71
N VAL A 38 -0.24 -9.91 4.98
CA VAL A 38 -0.57 -11.24 4.40
C VAL A 38 0.48 -11.65 3.36
N LEU A 39 0.87 -10.74 2.46
CA LEU A 39 1.95 -10.99 1.49
C LEU A 39 3.30 -11.29 2.17
N GLN A 40 3.61 -10.58 3.26
CA GLN A 40 4.77 -10.86 4.09
C GLN A 40 4.72 -12.28 4.67
N MET A 41 3.57 -12.71 5.17
CA MET A 41 3.41 -14.06 5.74
C MET A 41 3.57 -15.14 4.69
N LEU A 42 3.05 -14.95 3.46
CA LEU A 42 3.29 -15.88 2.34
C LEU A 42 4.79 -16.00 2.02
N GLY A 43 5.48 -14.86 1.90
CA GLY A 43 6.93 -14.87 1.70
C GLY A 43 7.70 -15.52 2.86
N CYS A 44 7.25 -15.35 4.11
CA CYS A 44 7.82 -16.04 5.27
C CYS A 44 7.61 -17.55 5.24
N SER A 45 6.45 -18.03 4.77
CA SER A 45 6.17 -19.46 4.64
C SER A 45 6.78 -20.09 3.38
N GLY A 46 7.45 -19.30 2.54
CA GLY A 46 8.13 -19.78 1.34
C GLY A 46 7.18 -20.13 0.19
N THR A 47 5.91 -19.72 0.26
CA THR A 47 4.93 -19.93 -0.81
C THR A 47 4.51 -18.60 -1.43
N LEU A 48 4.23 -18.64 -2.73
CA LEU A 48 3.66 -17.53 -3.49
C LEU A 48 2.23 -17.85 -3.98
N GLU A 49 1.66 -18.95 -3.53
CA GLU A 49 0.29 -19.32 -3.84
C GLU A 49 -0.68 -18.23 -3.35
N GLY A 50 -1.55 -17.76 -4.26
CA GLY A 50 -2.48 -16.67 -3.98
C GLY A 50 -1.83 -15.27 -3.91
N ALA A 51 -0.51 -15.14 -4.03
CA ALA A 51 0.17 -13.85 -3.93
C ALA A 51 -0.29 -12.86 -5.02
N ARG A 52 -0.58 -13.33 -6.25
CA ARG A 52 -1.09 -12.45 -7.33
C ARG A 52 -2.43 -11.80 -6.98
N SER A 53 -3.38 -12.57 -6.44
CA SER A 53 -4.70 -12.03 -6.07
C SER A 53 -4.61 -11.04 -4.92
N LEU A 54 -3.71 -11.29 -3.96
CA LEU A 54 -3.42 -10.36 -2.87
C LEU A 54 -2.73 -9.09 -3.38
N LEU A 55 -1.82 -9.20 -4.36
CA LEU A 55 -1.18 -8.04 -4.99
C LEU A 55 -2.19 -7.18 -5.74
N GLN A 56 -3.08 -7.77 -6.53
CA GLN A 56 -4.16 -7.03 -7.17
C GLN A 56 -5.05 -6.29 -6.15
N SER A 57 -5.33 -6.92 -5.01
CA SER A 57 -6.07 -6.28 -3.92
C SER A 57 -5.29 -5.13 -3.29
N ALA A 58 -3.96 -5.29 -3.13
CA ALA A 58 -3.08 -4.26 -2.59
C ALA A 58 -2.94 -3.07 -3.55
N ASP A 59 -2.87 -3.31 -4.86
CA ASP A 59 -2.83 -2.25 -5.88
C ASP A 59 -4.12 -1.41 -5.85
N GLN A 60 -5.27 -2.06 -5.76
CA GLN A 60 -6.56 -1.36 -5.66
C GLN A 60 -6.65 -0.52 -4.37
N GLU A 61 -6.12 -1.02 -3.26
CA GLU A 61 -6.04 -0.23 -2.03
C GLU A 61 -5.07 0.92 -2.14
N LEU A 62 -3.91 0.72 -2.75
CA LEU A 62 -2.94 1.78 -2.97
C LEU A 62 -3.57 2.92 -3.79
N LEU A 63 -4.32 2.60 -4.84
CA LEU A 63 -5.05 3.61 -5.62
C LEU A 63 -6.09 4.36 -4.79
N ARG A 64 -6.82 3.67 -3.88
CA ARG A 64 -7.75 4.32 -2.96
C ARG A 64 -7.05 5.27 -1.99
N VAL A 65 -5.92 4.84 -1.42
CA VAL A 65 -5.09 5.66 -0.51
C VAL A 65 -4.57 6.89 -1.24
N LEU A 66 -4.01 6.72 -2.44
CA LEU A 66 -3.52 7.83 -3.25
C LEU A 66 -4.63 8.84 -3.58
N GLN A 67 -5.83 8.35 -3.93
CA GLN A 67 -6.97 9.22 -4.19
C GLN A 67 -7.37 10.04 -2.94
N ALA A 68 -7.46 9.39 -1.78
CA ALA A 68 -7.78 10.07 -0.53
C ALA A 68 -6.75 11.16 -0.18
N LEU A 69 -5.45 10.85 -0.32
CA LEU A 69 -4.38 11.82 -0.09
C LEU A 69 -4.44 13.01 -1.07
N MET A 70 -4.76 12.75 -2.34
CA MET A 70 -4.94 13.81 -3.34
C MET A 70 -6.14 14.70 -3.02
N ASP A 71 -7.25 14.11 -2.58
CA ASP A 71 -8.46 14.83 -2.19
C ASP A 71 -8.22 15.71 -0.94
N GLU A 72 -7.46 15.21 0.04
CA GLU A 72 -7.02 15.97 1.21
C GLU A 72 -6.14 17.17 0.83
N HIS A 73 -5.19 16.98 -0.09
CA HIS A 73 -4.34 18.07 -0.59
C HIS A 73 -5.13 19.11 -1.40
N ALA A 74 -6.11 18.68 -2.20
CA ALA A 74 -7.01 19.57 -2.93
C ALA A 74 -7.92 20.37 -1.99
N THR A 75 -8.32 19.77 -0.87
CA THR A 75 -9.16 20.42 0.15
C THR A 75 -8.34 21.41 0.99
N THR A 76 -7.15 21.01 1.45
CA THR A 76 -6.24 21.83 2.27
C THR A 76 -5.75 23.06 1.51
N SER A 77 -5.44 22.93 0.21
CA SER A 77 -5.06 24.06 -0.64
C SER A 77 -6.22 25.01 -0.97
N ARG A 78 -7.47 24.58 -0.79
CA ARG A 78 -8.67 25.39 -0.99
C ARG A 78 -9.08 26.15 0.27
N SER A 79 -8.99 25.53 1.45
CA SER A 79 -9.26 26.21 2.73
C SER A 79 -8.35 27.42 2.99
N PHE A 80 -7.09 27.37 2.54
CA PHE A 80 -6.14 28.48 2.72
C PHE A 80 -6.41 29.70 1.81
N ARG A 81 -7.19 29.55 0.73
CA ARG A 81 -7.50 30.67 -0.19
C ARG A 81 -8.76 31.45 0.18
N THR A 82 -9.66 30.87 0.97
CA THR A 82 -10.95 31.49 1.30
C THR A 82 -10.90 32.44 2.50
N ASP A 83 -9.81 32.43 3.29
CA ASP A 83 -9.63 33.33 4.44
C ASP A 83 -8.98 34.70 4.09
N LEU A 84 -8.63 34.95 2.81
CA LEU A 84 -7.97 36.21 2.39
C LEU A 84 -8.91 37.21 1.69
N SER A 85 -10.23 37.13 1.88
CA SER A 85 -11.21 38.08 1.32
C SER A 85 -12.27 38.56 2.31
N GLY A 86 -11.95 38.56 3.61
CA GLY A 86 -12.74 39.22 4.66
C GLY A 86 -12.13 40.55 5.08
#